data_AF-A0A1M7ZAM7-F1
#
_entry.id   AF-A0A1M7ZAM7-F1
#
_cell.length_a   1.000
_cell.length_b   1.000
_cell.length_c   1.000
_cell.angle_alpha   90.00
_cell.angle_beta   90.00
_cell.angle_gamma   90.00
#
_symmetry.space_group_name_H-M   'P 1'
#
loop_
_entity.id
_entity.type
_entity.pdbx_description
1 polymer ?
#
loop_
_entity_poly.entity_id
_entity_poly.type
_entity_poly.pdbx_seq_one_letter_code
_entity_poly.pdbx_strand_id
1 'polypeptide(L)'
;MNLKDKSQAVLALYQELGAEAKSFASEGKLGCYSGCGLCCANPKIPASPLEFLPLAFELYEKGAADATLRIIEENPSANCVLFRAQDPQGNQGFCSNYKNRGLICRLFGSAARRNKVGQKELIICKKLKEGKPEEFLETTQKINQDLEVPMAMAYYTQLRDIDENLAEEFPINEAIRRSIELVLRFKYYEEEEKATEF
;
A
#
# COMPACT_ATOMS: atom_id res chain seq x y z
N MET A 1 -18.74 -9.29 7.41
CA MET A 1 -18.50 -8.34 6.30
C MET A 1 -18.29 -9.12 5.03
N ASN A 2 -19.01 -8.80 3.96
CA ASN A 2 -18.71 -9.34 2.64
C ASN A 2 -17.43 -8.68 2.07
N LEU A 3 -16.99 -9.08 0.87
CA LEU A 3 -15.74 -8.58 0.29
C LEU A 3 -15.81 -7.07 -0.04
N LYS A 4 -16.99 -6.58 -0.46
CA LYS A 4 -17.23 -5.16 -0.74
C LYS A 4 -17.15 -4.32 0.54
N ASP A 5 -17.76 -4.78 1.64
CA ASP A 5 -17.69 -4.12 2.94
C ASP A 5 -16.23 -4.00 3.42
N LYS A 6 -15.44 -5.08 3.27
CA LYS A 6 -14.01 -5.08 3.62
C LYS A 6 -13.24 -4.06 2.79
N SER A 7 -13.50 -4.00 1.48
CA SER A 7 -12.90 -3.00 0.60
C SER A 7 -13.23 -1.57 1.03
N GLN A 8 -14.47 -1.30 1.43
CA GLN A 8 -14.86 0.02 1.94
C GLN A 8 -14.19 0.36 3.28
N ALA A 9 -14.06 -0.60 4.19
CA ALA A 9 -13.34 -0.39 5.45
C ALA A 9 -11.85 -0.10 5.21
N VAL A 10 -11.21 -0.80 4.26
CA VAL A 10 -9.83 -0.50 3.84
C VAL A 10 -9.72 0.92 3.25
N LEU A 11 -10.70 1.36 2.46
CA LEU A 11 -10.72 2.74 1.94
C LEU A 11 -10.88 3.78 3.06
N ALA A 12 -11.70 3.51 4.07
CA ALA A 12 -11.84 4.39 5.24
C ALA A 12 -10.51 4.51 6.00
N LEU A 13 -9.84 3.38 6.25
CA LEU A 13 -8.50 3.33 6.84
C LEU A 13 -7.48 4.18 6.06
N TYR A 14 -7.56 4.14 4.71
CA TYR A 14 -6.69 4.96 3.85
C TYR A 14 -6.99 6.45 3.91
N GLN A 15 -8.24 6.84 4.14
CA GLN A 15 -8.63 8.23 4.29
C GLN A 15 -8.10 8.80 5.61
N GLU A 16 -8.22 8.05 6.70
CA GLU A 16 -7.67 8.40 8.02
C GLU A 16 -6.15 8.57 7.95
N LEU A 17 -5.44 7.54 7.44
CA LEU A 17 -3.99 7.63 7.22
C LEU A 17 -3.60 8.80 6.32
N GLY A 18 -4.38 9.06 5.28
CA GLY A 18 -4.14 10.17 4.36
C GLY A 18 -4.19 11.53 5.05
N ALA A 19 -5.11 11.72 6.01
CA ALA A 19 -5.24 12.95 6.77
C ALA A 19 -4.04 13.16 7.71
N GLU A 20 -3.68 12.13 8.49
CA GLU A 20 -2.52 12.20 9.40
C GLU A 20 -1.20 12.36 8.63
N ALA A 21 -1.01 11.59 7.55
CA ALA A 21 0.18 11.67 6.72
C ALA A 21 0.34 13.06 6.07
N LYS A 22 -0.76 13.72 5.71
CA LYS A 22 -0.72 15.08 5.17
C LYS A 22 -0.27 16.09 6.23
N SER A 23 -0.78 15.96 7.47
CA SER A 23 -0.36 16.78 8.60
C SER A 23 1.14 16.60 8.90
N PHE A 24 1.59 15.35 8.96
CA PHE A 24 3.00 15.03 9.17
C PHE A 24 3.89 15.55 8.01
N ALA A 25 3.46 15.40 6.76
CA ALA A 25 4.23 15.81 5.59
C ALA A 25 4.47 17.33 5.49
N SER A 26 3.54 18.16 5.98
CA SER A 26 3.75 19.61 6.04
C SER A 26 4.89 20.01 6.98
N GLU A 27 5.22 19.18 7.96
CA GLU A 27 6.24 19.47 8.97
C GLU A 27 7.58 18.76 8.68
N GLY A 28 7.52 17.51 8.22
CA GLY A 28 8.71 16.66 8.11
C GLY A 28 9.61 16.91 6.90
N LYS A 29 9.14 17.58 5.83
CA LYS A 29 9.92 17.87 4.59
C LYS A 29 10.62 16.65 3.93
N LEU A 30 10.29 15.43 4.34
CA LEU A 30 10.87 14.16 3.88
C LEU A 30 10.07 13.48 2.76
N GLY A 31 9.32 14.26 1.97
CA GLY A 31 8.60 13.75 0.81
C GLY A 31 9.55 13.09 -0.21
N CYS A 32 9.05 12.04 -0.87
CA CYS A 32 9.75 11.38 -1.97
C CYS A 32 10.18 12.40 -3.04
N TYR A 33 11.35 12.16 -3.64
CA TYR A 33 11.78 12.92 -4.82
C TYR A 33 10.74 12.80 -5.94
N SER A 34 10.60 13.84 -6.75
CA SER A 34 9.76 13.79 -7.96
C SER A 34 10.19 12.62 -8.84
N GLY A 35 9.22 11.83 -9.31
CA GLY A 35 9.49 10.63 -10.12
C GLY A 35 10.12 9.45 -9.37
N CYS A 36 10.07 9.43 -8.03
CA CYS A 36 10.59 8.30 -7.26
C CYS A 36 9.61 7.12 -7.26
N GLY A 37 10.07 5.98 -7.78
CA GLY A 37 9.37 4.68 -7.72
C GLY A 37 10.21 3.56 -7.14
N LEU A 38 11.30 3.90 -6.44
CA LEU A 38 12.31 2.94 -5.97
C LEU A 38 11.70 1.86 -5.04
N CYS A 39 10.72 2.22 -4.22
CA CYS A 39 10.02 1.20 -3.42
C CYS A 39 9.24 0.24 -4.32
N CYS A 40 8.56 0.72 -5.36
CA CYS A 40 7.82 -0.12 -6.31
C CYS A 40 8.72 -1.05 -7.16
N ALA A 41 10.03 -0.76 -7.24
CA ALA A 41 11.03 -1.61 -7.88
C ALA A 41 11.53 -2.78 -7.00
N ASN A 42 11.04 -2.91 -5.76
CA ASN A 42 11.34 -4.06 -4.91
C ASN A 42 10.19 -5.08 -4.95
N PRO A 43 10.34 -6.23 -5.63
CA PRO A 43 9.29 -7.25 -5.72
C PRO A 43 9.00 -7.94 -4.38
N LYS A 44 9.92 -7.83 -3.40
CA LYS A 44 9.85 -8.51 -2.10
C LYS A 44 9.17 -7.66 -1.03
N ILE A 45 8.51 -6.56 -1.38
CA ILE A 45 7.74 -5.79 -0.40
C ILE A 45 6.64 -6.68 0.18
N PRO A 46 6.60 -6.88 1.51
CA PRO A 46 5.51 -7.61 2.14
C PRO A 46 4.24 -6.77 2.10
N ALA A 47 3.16 -7.38 1.67
CA ALA A 47 1.84 -6.77 1.57
C ALA A 47 0.76 -7.85 1.68
N SER A 48 -0.45 -7.48 2.08
CA SER A 48 -1.56 -8.41 2.25
C SER A 48 -2.59 -8.33 1.12
N PRO A 49 -3.34 -9.40 0.80
CA PRO A 49 -4.43 -9.31 -0.15
C PRO A 49 -5.49 -8.27 0.27
N LEU A 50 -5.72 -8.12 1.58
CA LEU A 50 -6.70 -7.20 2.12
C LEU A 50 -6.47 -5.75 1.70
N GLU A 51 -5.21 -5.30 1.74
CA GLU A 51 -4.86 -3.91 1.41
C GLU A 51 -5.04 -3.61 -0.10
N PHE A 52 -5.17 -4.64 -0.94
CA PHE A 52 -5.40 -4.50 -2.38
C PHE A 52 -6.85 -4.75 -2.82
N LEU A 53 -7.79 -5.05 -1.92
CA LEU A 53 -9.20 -5.21 -2.31
C LEU A 53 -9.75 -4.00 -3.08
N PRO A 54 -9.51 -2.74 -2.69
CA PRO A 54 -9.97 -1.58 -3.47
C PRO A 54 -9.39 -1.55 -4.90
N LEU A 55 -8.13 -1.93 -5.07
CA LEU A 55 -7.51 -2.04 -6.39
C LEU A 55 -8.17 -3.14 -7.21
N ALA A 56 -8.39 -4.31 -6.63
CA ALA A 56 -8.99 -5.45 -7.32
C ALA A 56 -10.43 -5.16 -7.79
N PHE A 57 -11.26 -4.50 -6.96
CA PHE A 57 -12.58 -4.03 -7.39
C PHE A 57 -12.50 -3.05 -8.56
N GLU A 58 -11.60 -2.06 -8.50
CA GLU A 58 -11.44 -1.11 -9.60
C GLU A 58 -10.95 -1.79 -10.90
N LEU A 59 -10.05 -2.77 -10.80
CA LEU A 59 -9.56 -3.54 -11.95
C LEU A 59 -10.68 -4.38 -12.57
N TYR A 60 -11.53 -5.00 -11.75
CA TYR A 60 -12.70 -5.73 -12.22
C TYR A 60 -13.69 -4.80 -12.93
N GLU A 61 -14.06 -3.67 -12.32
CA GLU A 61 -14.99 -2.68 -12.91
C GLU A 61 -14.49 -2.11 -14.24
N LYS A 62 -13.17 -2.03 -14.42
CA LYS A 62 -12.53 -1.57 -15.66
C LYS A 62 -12.28 -2.67 -16.70
N GLY A 63 -12.65 -3.92 -16.42
CA GLY A 63 -12.35 -5.06 -17.29
C GLY A 63 -10.85 -5.36 -17.44
N ALA A 64 -10.04 -4.94 -16.47
CA ALA A 64 -8.57 -5.04 -16.48
C ALA A 64 -8.02 -6.17 -15.59
N ALA A 65 -8.88 -6.89 -14.86
CA ALA A 65 -8.51 -7.95 -13.93
C ALA A 65 -7.68 -9.06 -14.60
N ASP A 66 -8.21 -9.72 -15.63
CA ASP A 66 -7.54 -10.85 -16.31
C ASP A 66 -6.24 -10.45 -17.01
N ALA A 67 -6.19 -9.24 -17.59
CA ALA A 67 -4.96 -8.72 -18.17
C ALA A 67 -3.88 -8.51 -17.10
N THR A 68 -4.27 -8.01 -15.92
CA THR A 68 -3.34 -7.78 -14.80
C THR A 68 -2.84 -9.11 -14.22
N LEU A 69 -3.72 -10.11 -14.07
CA LEU A 69 -3.32 -11.46 -13.62
C LEU A 69 -2.28 -12.07 -14.54
N ARG A 70 -2.51 -12.05 -15.86
CA ARG A 70 -1.56 -12.56 -16.85
C ARG A 70 -0.17 -11.92 -16.73
N ILE A 71 -0.11 -10.60 -16.57
CA ILE A 71 1.17 -9.89 -16.39
C ILE A 71 1.92 -10.38 -15.14
N ILE A 72 1.20 -10.60 -14.03
CA ILE A 72 1.80 -11.10 -12.78
C ILE A 72 2.28 -12.54 -12.95
N GLU A 73 1.48 -13.40 -13.58
CA GLU A 73 1.79 -14.83 -13.75
C GLU A 73 2.96 -15.07 -14.71
N GLU A 74 3.06 -14.28 -15.77
CA GLU A 74 4.20 -14.34 -16.70
C GLU A 74 5.51 -13.90 -16.04
N ASN A 75 5.44 -13.00 -15.06
CA ASN A 75 6.61 -12.38 -14.43
C ASN A 75 6.47 -12.23 -12.90
N PRO A 76 6.38 -13.33 -12.14
CA PRO A 76 6.05 -13.28 -10.70
C PRO A 76 7.11 -12.55 -9.86
N SER A 77 8.36 -12.56 -10.31
CA SER A 77 9.50 -11.92 -9.66
C SER A 77 9.80 -10.50 -10.16
N ALA A 78 9.01 -9.97 -11.11
CA ALA A 78 9.19 -8.61 -11.59
C ALA A 78 8.74 -7.57 -10.56
N ASN A 79 9.10 -6.32 -10.81
CA ASN A 79 8.63 -5.16 -10.05
C ASN A 79 7.10 -5.17 -9.88
N CYS A 80 6.59 -4.35 -8.95
CA CYS A 80 5.15 -4.25 -8.73
C CYS A 80 4.40 -4.04 -10.06
N VAL A 81 3.31 -4.77 -10.31
CA VAL A 81 2.53 -4.67 -11.56
C VAL A 81 1.97 -3.27 -11.82
N LEU A 82 1.82 -2.46 -10.76
CA LEU A 82 1.41 -1.05 -10.83
C LEU A 82 2.58 -0.11 -11.11
N PHE A 83 3.81 -0.57 -11.08
CA PHE A 83 4.97 0.26 -11.35
C PHE A 83 5.06 0.61 -12.84
N ARG A 84 5.33 1.87 -13.13
CA ARG A 84 5.64 2.38 -14.47
C ARG A 84 7.03 3.00 -14.42
N ALA A 85 8.02 2.23 -14.85
CA ALA A 85 9.40 2.66 -14.93
C ALA A 85 9.54 3.79 -15.96
N GLN A 86 10.35 4.80 -15.64
CA GLN A 86 10.71 5.90 -16.54
C GLN A 86 12.18 5.83 -16.99
N ASP A 87 12.97 4.94 -16.40
CA ASP A 87 14.33 4.66 -16.84
C ASP A 87 14.56 3.15 -17.02
N PRO A 88 15.54 2.76 -17.86
CA PRO A 88 15.83 1.34 -18.13
C PRO A 88 16.31 0.55 -16.90
N GLN A 89 16.83 1.24 -15.87
CA GLN A 89 17.32 0.61 -14.64
C GLN A 89 16.20 0.43 -13.59
N GLY A 90 14.98 0.94 -13.85
CA GLY A 90 13.85 0.87 -12.93
C GLY A 90 13.99 1.74 -11.68
N ASN A 91 14.91 2.71 -11.66
CA ASN A 91 15.19 3.53 -10.48
C ASN A 91 14.22 4.73 -10.33
N GLN A 92 13.62 5.16 -11.43
CA GLN A 92 12.62 6.22 -11.53
C GLN A 92 11.33 5.68 -12.13
N GLY A 93 10.22 6.26 -11.68
CA GLY A 93 8.90 5.90 -12.15
C GLY A 93 7.82 6.28 -11.17
N PHE A 94 6.61 5.77 -11.42
CA PHE A 94 5.44 6.08 -10.61
C PHE A 94 4.50 4.88 -10.52
N CYS A 95 3.59 4.93 -9.55
CA CYS A 95 2.48 3.97 -9.44
C CYS A 95 1.36 4.40 -10.38
N SER A 96 0.96 3.52 -11.32
CA SER A 96 -0.14 3.76 -12.25
C SER A 96 -1.50 3.85 -11.55
N ASN A 97 -1.63 3.30 -10.34
CA ASN A 97 -2.82 3.41 -9.51
C ASN A 97 -2.48 3.88 -8.10
N TYR A 98 -1.98 5.11 -8.00
CA TYR A 98 -1.58 5.70 -6.71
C TYR A 98 -2.75 5.80 -5.72
N LYS A 99 -3.98 6.01 -6.22
CA LYS A 99 -5.19 6.09 -5.39
C LYS A 99 -5.46 4.79 -4.63
N ASN A 100 -5.23 3.64 -5.25
CA ASN A 100 -5.48 2.31 -4.64
C ASN A 100 -4.19 1.56 -4.30
N ARG A 101 -3.08 2.28 -4.05
CA ARG A 101 -1.87 1.65 -3.51
C ARG A 101 -2.15 1.06 -2.11
N GLY A 102 -1.47 -0.04 -1.80
CA GLY A 102 -1.60 -0.73 -0.52
C GLY A 102 -1.20 0.13 0.69
N LEU A 103 -1.62 -0.30 1.87
CA LEU A 103 -1.23 0.26 3.16
C LEU A 103 0.29 0.38 3.32
N ILE A 104 1.05 -0.66 2.97
CA ILE A 104 2.52 -0.65 3.05
C ILE A 104 3.11 0.52 2.25
N CYS A 105 2.57 0.77 1.06
CA CYS A 105 3.02 1.84 0.18
C CYS A 105 2.63 3.23 0.69
N ARG A 106 1.61 3.34 1.56
CA ARG A 106 1.19 4.60 2.17
C ARG A 106 2.03 4.94 3.38
N LEU A 107 2.22 3.96 4.27
CA LEU A 107 3.01 4.11 5.50
C LEU A 107 4.47 4.46 5.20
N PHE A 108 5.01 3.93 4.11
CA PHE A 108 6.38 4.21 3.71
C PHE A 108 6.59 5.69 3.36
N GLY A 109 7.49 6.36 4.09
CA GLY A 109 7.80 7.78 3.96
C GLY A 109 6.84 8.72 4.70
N SER A 110 5.82 8.19 5.38
CA SER A 110 4.81 9.00 6.08
C SER A 110 4.47 8.52 7.48
N ALA A 111 5.03 7.40 7.93
CA ALA A 111 4.73 6.78 9.22
C ALA A 111 6.01 6.46 10.01
N ALA A 112 5.81 6.16 11.29
CA ALA A 112 6.85 5.68 12.20
C ALA A 112 6.47 4.32 12.82
N ARG A 113 7.48 3.63 13.34
CA ARG A 113 7.34 2.43 14.18
C ARG A 113 8.03 2.66 15.52
N ARG A 114 7.66 1.89 16.54
CA ARG A 114 8.44 1.87 17.80
C ARG A 114 9.57 0.86 17.69
N ASN A 115 10.76 1.25 18.11
CA ASN A 115 11.87 0.32 18.28
C ASN A 115 11.79 -0.39 19.65
N LYS A 116 12.75 -1.28 19.92
CA LYS A 116 12.80 -2.08 21.16
C LYS A 116 12.93 -1.24 22.44
N VAL A 117 13.40 0.00 22.34
CA VAL A 117 13.53 0.93 23.48
C VAL A 117 12.36 1.93 23.55
N GLY A 118 11.32 1.74 22.75
CA GLY A 118 10.08 2.52 22.78
C GLY A 118 10.12 3.84 21.99
N GLN A 119 11.27 4.20 21.40
CA GLN A 119 11.42 5.41 20.57
C GLN A 119 10.76 5.23 19.21
N LYS A 120 10.18 6.32 18.68
CA LYS A 120 9.62 6.36 17.32
C LYS A 120 10.75 6.45 16.30
N GLU A 121 10.74 5.56 15.32
CA GLU A 121 11.64 5.53 14.16
C GLU A 121 10.83 5.71 12.88
N LEU A 122 11.24 6.66 12.03
CA LEU A 122 10.63 6.86 10.72
C LEU A 122 10.80 5.64 9.81
N ILE A 123 9.73 5.27 9.12
CA ILE A 123 9.75 4.27 8.05
C ILE A 123 10.05 5.01 6.75
N ILE A 124 11.32 5.01 6.34
CA ILE A 124 11.80 5.80 5.21
C ILE A 124 12.87 5.06 4.41
N CYS A 125 13.06 5.41 3.13
CA CYS A 125 14.11 4.80 2.32
C CYS A 125 15.50 5.35 2.63
N LYS A 126 16.51 4.51 2.36
CA LYS A 126 17.92 4.87 2.43
C LYS A 126 18.26 6.14 1.64
N LYS A 127 17.70 6.28 0.43
CA LYS A 127 17.94 7.44 -0.44
C LYS A 127 17.52 8.77 0.20
N LEU A 128 16.38 8.81 0.89
CA LEU A 128 15.94 10.01 1.61
C LEU A 128 16.78 10.23 2.87
N LYS A 129 17.10 9.17 3.61
CA LYS A 129 17.93 9.25 4.82
C LYS A 129 19.33 9.81 4.53
N GLU A 130 19.94 9.40 3.42
CA GLU A 130 21.29 9.85 3.02
C GLU A 130 21.26 11.16 2.23
N GLY A 131 20.22 11.40 1.43
CA GLY A 131 20.10 12.60 0.61
C GLY A 131 19.50 13.81 1.32
N LYS A 132 18.89 13.63 2.50
CA LYS A 132 18.32 14.68 3.36
C LYS A 132 18.61 14.40 4.84
N PRO A 133 19.91 14.34 5.24
CA PRO A 133 20.29 13.90 6.59
C PRO A 133 19.85 14.89 7.67
N GLU A 134 19.85 16.20 7.38
CA GLU A 134 19.45 17.25 8.32
C GLU A 134 17.94 17.17 8.62
N GLU A 135 17.11 17.11 7.59
CA GLU A 135 15.66 16.97 7.73
C GLU A 135 15.28 15.63 8.37
N PHE A 136 16.02 14.57 8.07
CA PHE A 136 15.85 13.27 8.72
C PHE A 136 16.12 13.35 10.22
N LEU A 137 17.22 13.98 10.63
CA LEU A 137 17.58 14.13 12.03
C LEU A 137 16.57 15.02 12.77
N GLU A 138 16.24 16.18 12.20
CA GLU A 138 15.28 17.12 12.76
C GLU A 138 13.91 16.46 12.96
N THR A 139 13.39 15.79 11.92
CA THR A 139 12.09 15.10 12.00
C THR A 139 12.13 13.98 13.03
N THR A 140 13.22 13.22 13.09
CA THR A 140 13.39 12.14 14.09
C THR A 140 13.36 12.68 15.52
N GLN A 141 13.93 13.84 15.78
CA GLN A 141 13.85 14.49 17.09
C GLN A 141 12.41 14.93 17.40
N LYS A 142 11.76 15.63 16.47
CA LYS A 142 10.40 16.15 16.62
C LYS A 142 9.38 15.04 16.92
N ILE A 143 9.42 13.92 16.19
CA ILE A 143 8.44 12.83 16.42
C ILE A 143 8.60 12.17 17.80
N ASN A 144 9.78 12.26 18.42
CA ASN A 144 10.04 11.74 19.76
C ASN A 144 9.80 12.79 20.87
N GLN A 145 9.39 14.00 20.52
CA GLN A 145 8.99 15.05 21.45
C GLN A 145 7.47 15.22 21.40
N ASP A 146 6.96 15.95 20.42
CA ASP A 146 5.57 16.41 20.35
C ASP A 146 4.95 16.27 18.94
N LEU A 147 5.75 16.06 17.88
CA LEU A 147 5.21 15.91 16.54
C LEU A 147 4.44 14.58 16.41
N GLU A 148 3.18 14.71 16.03
CA GLU A 148 2.34 13.57 15.68
C GLU A 148 2.78 12.95 14.37
N VAL A 149 2.81 11.62 14.35
CA VAL A 149 3.20 10.82 13.20
C VAL A 149 2.34 9.56 13.17
N PRO A 150 1.82 9.15 12.00
CA PRO A 150 1.13 7.88 11.85
C PRO A 150 1.96 6.73 12.41
N MET A 151 1.38 5.93 13.30
CA MET A 151 2.06 4.77 13.87
C MET A 151 1.71 3.52 13.06
N ALA A 152 2.66 2.99 12.31
CA ALA A 152 2.43 1.87 11.39
C ALA A 152 1.78 0.65 12.05
N MET A 153 2.21 0.30 13.26
CA MET A 153 1.61 -0.83 14.00
C MET A 153 0.12 -0.62 14.29
N ALA A 154 -0.33 0.60 14.56
CA ALA A 154 -1.75 0.87 14.79
C ALA A 154 -2.57 0.61 13.52
N TYR A 155 -2.09 1.08 12.36
CA TYR A 155 -2.75 0.84 11.08
C TYR A 155 -2.73 -0.64 10.67
N TYR A 156 -1.64 -1.37 10.94
CA TYR A 156 -1.61 -2.82 10.68
C TYR A 156 -2.57 -3.59 11.61
N THR A 157 -2.71 -3.16 12.87
CA THR A 157 -3.72 -3.72 13.78
C THR A 157 -5.12 -3.46 13.25
N GLN A 158 -5.46 -2.21 12.90
CA GLN A 158 -6.76 -1.87 12.33
C GLN A 158 -7.05 -2.62 11.02
N LEU A 159 -6.03 -2.84 10.17
CA LEU A 159 -6.17 -3.66 8.96
C LEU A 159 -6.52 -5.12 9.30
N ARG A 160 -5.87 -5.72 10.31
CA ARG A 160 -6.18 -7.09 10.77
C ARG A 160 -7.57 -7.18 11.41
N ASP A 161 -8.03 -6.13 12.07
CA ASP A 161 -9.37 -6.07 12.65
C ASP A 161 -10.46 -6.14 11.57
N ILE A 162 -10.18 -5.72 10.34
CA ILE A 162 -11.09 -5.87 9.19
C ILE A 162 -11.19 -7.35 8.77
N ASP A 163 -10.05 -8.03 8.61
CA ASP A 163 -9.98 -9.48 8.37
C ASP A 163 -8.57 -10.01 8.63
N GLU A 164 -8.42 -10.86 9.65
CA GLU A 164 -7.13 -11.42 10.05
C GLU A 164 -6.50 -12.33 8.98
N ASN A 165 -7.32 -13.15 8.30
CA ASN A 165 -6.84 -14.12 7.32
C ASN A 165 -6.35 -13.42 6.05
N LEU A 166 -7.06 -12.40 5.59
CA LEU A 166 -6.67 -11.63 4.41
C LEU A 166 -5.53 -10.64 4.70
N ALA A 167 -5.16 -10.46 5.97
CA ALA A 167 -4.04 -9.62 6.39
C ALA A 167 -2.68 -10.35 6.41
N GLU A 168 -2.63 -11.64 6.06
CA GLU A 168 -1.37 -12.37 5.89
C GLU A 168 -0.50 -11.72 4.80
N GLU A 169 0.81 -11.61 5.06
CA GLU A 169 1.74 -10.91 4.19
C GLU A 169 2.37 -11.84 3.14
N PHE A 170 2.39 -11.36 1.90
CA PHE A 170 3.00 -11.99 0.74
C PHE A 170 3.85 -10.96 -0.02
N PRO A 171 4.71 -11.38 -0.97
CA PRO A 171 5.27 -10.46 -1.94
C PRO A 171 4.17 -9.64 -2.64
N ILE A 172 4.42 -8.36 -2.90
CA ILE A 172 3.39 -7.41 -3.36
C ILE A 172 2.57 -7.88 -4.56
N ASN A 173 3.19 -8.52 -5.56
CA ASN A 173 2.47 -9.03 -6.73
C ASN A 173 1.62 -10.27 -6.39
N GLU A 174 2.08 -11.11 -5.47
CA GLU A 174 1.30 -12.24 -4.95
C GLU A 174 0.06 -11.74 -4.20
N ALA A 175 0.21 -10.72 -3.35
CA ALA A 175 -0.88 -10.08 -2.64
C ALA A 175 -1.92 -9.47 -3.60
N ILE A 176 -1.46 -8.74 -4.63
CA ILE A 176 -2.33 -8.19 -5.66
C ILE A 176 -3.06 -9.30 -6.43
N ARG A 177 -2.35 -10.36 -6.84
CA ARG A 177 -2.95 -11.49 -7.58
C ARG A 177 -4.08 -12.13 -6.77
N ARG A 178 -3.80 -12.50 -5.52
CA ARG A 178 -4.79 -13.08 -4.60
C ARG A 178 -6.00 -12.17 -4.41
N SER A 179 -5.76 -10.87 -4.28
CA SER A 179 -6.86 -9.89 -4.17
C SER A 179 -7.74 -9.87 -5.42
N ILE A 180 -7.16 -9.94 -6.62
CA ILE A 180 -7.92 -9.97 -7.89
C ILE A 180 -8.71 -11.27 -8.00
N GLU A 181 -8.09 -12.42 -7.73
CA GLU A 181 -8.76 -13.73 -7.71
C GLU A 181 -9.96 -13.76 -6.75
N LEU A 182 -9.81 -13.19 -5.56
CA LEU A 182 -10.89 -13.07 -4.57
C LEU A 182 -12.07 -12.25 -5.10
N VAL A 183 -11.79 -11.11 -5.74
CA VAL A 183 -12.84 -10.24 -6.29
C VAL A 183 -13.54 -10.89 -7.48
N LEU A 184 -12.80 -11.53 -8.38
CA LEU A 184 -13.38 -12.28 -9.51
C LEU A 184 -14.34 -13.35 -9.01
N ARG A 185 -13.91 -14.16 -8.04
CA ARG A 185 -14.75 -15.21 -7.44
C ARG A 185 -15.97 -14.61 -6.74
N PHE A 186 -15.80 -13.54 -5.98
CA PHE A 186 -16.90 -12.85 -5.31
C PHE A 186 -17.93 -12.33 -6.32
N LYS A 187 -17.48 -11.75 -7.43
CA LYS A 187 -18.35 -11.21 -8.47
C LYS A 187 -19.09 -12.27 -9.26
N TYR A 188 -18.42 -13.38 -9.57
CA TYR A 188 -19.05 -14.54 -10.19
C TYR A 188 -20.31 -15.00 -9.42
N TYR A 189 -20.18 -15.19 -8.10
CA TYR A 189 -21.33 -15.58 -7.27
C TYR A 189 -22.39 -14.48 -7.13
N GLU A 190 -21.98 -13.20 -7.01
CA GLU A 190 -22.92 -12.06 -6.95
C GLU A 190 -23.76 -11.94 -8.24
N GLU A 191 -23.22 -12.32 -9.39
CA GLU A 191 -23.91 -12.31 -10.68
C GLU A 191 -24.82 -13.53 -10.86
N GLU A 192 -24.38 -14.72 -10.44
CA GLU A 192 -25.20 -15.94 -10.46
C GLU A 192 -26.45 -15.78 -9.57
N GLU A 193 -26.30 -15.29 -8.35
CA GLU A 193 -27.42 -15.07 -7.43
C GLU A 193 -28.48 -14.15 -8.07
N LYS A 194 -28.05 -13.01 -8.65
CA LYS A 194 -28.95 -12.10 -9.37
C LYS A 194 -29.60 -12.74 -10.58
N ALA A 195 -28.91 -13.60 -11.31
CA ALA A 195 -29.49 -14.31 -12.45
C ALA A 195 -30.56 -15.34 -12.04
N THR A 196 -30.49 -15.88 -10.82
CA THR A 196 -31.49 -16.83 -10.28
C THR A 196 -32.72 -16.18 -9.64
N GLU A 197 -32.71 -14.86 -9.44
CA GLU A 197 -33.85 -14.09 -8.90
C GLU A 197 -34.86 -13.63 -9.97
N PHE A 198 -34.63 -13.94 -11.25
CA PHE A 198 -35.52 -13.65 -12.38
C PHE A 198 -36.13 -14.93 -12.97
#